data_AF-A0A8S3FZ33-F1
#
_entry.id   AF-A0A8S3FZ33-F1
#
_cell.length_a   1.000
_cell.length_b   1.000
_cell.length_c   1.000
_cell.angle_alpha   90.00
_cell.angle_beta   90.00
_cell.angle_gamma   90.00
#
_symmetry.space_group_name_H-M   'P 1'
#
loop_
_entity.id
_entity.type
_entity.pdbx_description
1 polymer ?
#
loop_
_entity_poly.entity_id
_entity_poly.type
_entity_poly.pdbx_seq_one_letter_code
_entity_poly.pdbx_strand_id
1 'polypeptide(L)'
;MFDQIYHDDHLYVPSNYCFTTTEKKNIRRAIIVYFPVERSTIYISELKWLYLSWIETVQKQPFDWQTDLLIYSLPSLLLNELGCFENNSKLSKNNCFRINYNSLWDKTKQNNELLRLIQIHVPVWCRHLDSLGILFENSDFLSQYDYVLRTDLDVFLTPKFAH
;
A
#
# COMPACT_ATOMS: atom_id res chain seq x y z
N MET A 1 -29.11 -47.21 -4.61
CA MET A 1 -28.91 -46.39 -3.41
C MET A 1 -27.99 -45.26 -3.83
N PHE A 2 -28.58 -44.19 -4.36
CA PHE A 2 -27.88 -42.97 -4.75
C PHE A 2 -28.56 -41.86 -3.94
N ASP A 3 -27.86 -41.30 -2.98
CA ASP A 3 -28.36 -40.17 -2.20
C ASP A 3 -28.31 -38.90 -3.06
N GLN A 4 -29.46 -38.26 -3.21
CA GLN A 4 -29.59 -36.93 -3.79
C GLN A 4 -29.02 -35.91 -2.82
N ILE A 5 -27.93 -35.26 -3.20
CA ILE A 5 -27.42 -34.08 -2.52
C ILE A 5 -28.37 -32.92 -2.87
N TYR A 6 -29.16 -32.47 -1.90
CA TYR A 6 -29.90 -31.22 -1.98
C TYR A 6 -28.91 -30.06 -1.88
N HIS A 7 -28.77 -29.28 -2.97
CA HIS A 7 -28.11 -27.98 -2.92
C HIS A 7 -29.07 -26.98 -2.27
N ASP A 8 -28.67 -26.47 -1.11
CA ASP A 8 -29.38 -25.42 -0.37
C ASP A 8 -28.98 -24.05 -0.96
N ASP A 9 -29.74 -23.61 -1.97
CA ASP A 9 -29.56 -22.35 -2.73
C ASP A 9 -30.04 -21.09 -1.96
N HIS A 10 -29.86 -21.04 -0.64
CA HIS A 10 -30.37 -19.95 0.21
C HIS A 10 -29.34 -18.94 0.70
N LEU A 11 -28.12 -18.91 0.15
CA LEU A 11 -27.08 -17.93 0.50
C LEU A 11 -26.87 -16.84 -0.56
N TYR A 12 -27.92 -16.44 -1.28
CA TYR A 12 -27.91 -15.17 -2.03
C TYR A 12 -28.09 -14.01 -1.06
N VAL A 13 -26.99 -13.51 -0.48
CA VAL A 13 -26.97 -12.18 0.15
C VAL A 13 -27.20 -11.17 -0.98
N PRO A 14 -28.28 -10.35 -0.95
CA PRO A 14 -28.51 -9.35 -1.97
C PRO A 14 -27.30 -8.42 -2.05
N SER A 15 -26.82 -8.13 -3.26
CA SER A 15 -25.63 -7.29 -3.52
C SER A 15 -25.65 -5.92 -2.84
N ASN A 16 -26.81 -5.50 -2.36
CA ASN A 16 -27.06 -4.22 -1.73
C ASN A 16 -26.72 -4.21 -0.22
N TYR A 17 -26.39 -5.36 0.38
CA TYR A 17 -26.05 -5.48 1.80
C TYR A 17 -24.54 -5.48 2.10
N CYS A 18 -23.67 -5.57 1.09
CA CYS A 18 -22.21 -5.66 1.30
C CYS A 18 -21.47 -4.34 1.09
N PHE A 19 -22.14 -3.26 0.69
CA PHE A 19 -21.52 -1.95 0.57
C PHE A 19 -22.16 -1.02 1.59
N THR A 20 -21.53 -0.89 2.75
CA THR A 20 -21.76 0.28 3.61
C THR A 20 -21.38 1.50 2.78
N THR A 21 -22.38 2.22 2.27
CA THR A 21 -22.18 3.56 1.74
C THR A 21 -21.60 4.39 2.87
N THR A 22 -20.32 4.71 2.78
CA THR A 22 -19.66 5.59 3.73
C THR A 22 -20.30 6.98 3.59
N GLU A 23 -21.09 7.38 4.59
CA GLU A 23 -21.69 8.73 4.65
C GLU A 23 -20.62 9.84 4.81
N LYS A 24 -19.36 9.45 4.99
CA LYS A 24 -18.22 10.35 5.13
C LYS A 24 -17.94 11.06 3.79
N LYS A 25 -18.31 12.34 3.72
CA LYS A 25 -18.10 13.17 2.52
C LYS A 25 -16.63 13.40 2.18
N ASN A 26 -15.77 13.46 3.20
CA ASN A 26 -14.33 13.63 3.04
C ASN A 26 -13.62 12.36 3.52
N ILE A 27 -13.11 11.59 2.57
CA ILE A 27 -12.37 10.36 2.81
C ILE A 27 -10.91 10.58 2.44
N ARG A 28 -10.01 10.24 3.36
CA ARG A 28 -8.55 10.24 3.14
C ARG A 28 -8.06 8.80 3.06
N ARG A 29 -7.44 8.45 1.95
CA ARG A 29 -6.90 7.11 1.68
C ARG A 29 -5.41 7.19 1.47
N ALA A 30 -4.72 6.15 1.89
CA ALA A 30 -3.32 5.92 1.56
C ALA A 30 -3.20 4.62 0.78
N ILE A 31 -2.50 4.66 -0.35
CA ILE A 31 -1.94 3.48 -0.99
C ILE A 31 -0.50 3.39 -0.53
N ILE A 32 -0.12 2.30 0.11
CA ILE A 32 1.23 2.10 0.63
C ILE A 32 1.95 1.03 -0.16
N VAL A 33 3.21 1.29 -0.48
CA VAL A 33 4.07 0.35 -1.19
C VAL A 33 5.49 0.45 -0.65
N TYR A 34 6.19 -0.68 -0.58
CA TYR A 34 7.63 -0.71 -0.30
C TYR A 34 8.40 -0.71 -1.61
N PHE A 35 9.41 0.15 -1.72
CA PHE A 35 10.31 0.21 -2.89
C PHE A 35 11.77 -0.03 -2.48
N PRO A 36 12.38 -1.17 -2.88
CA PRO A 36 13.79 -1.45 -2.61
C PRO A 36 14.70 -0.70 -3.59
N VAL A 37 15.27 0.43 -3.17
CA VAL A 37 16.13 1.29 -4.01
C VAL A 37 17.31 0.53 -4.63
N GLU A 38 17.88 -0.41 -3.88
CA GLU A 38 18.99 -1.25 -4.31
C GLU A 38 18.62 -2.22 -5.45
N ARG A 39 17.32 -2.45 -5.67
CA ARG A 39 16.77 -3.22 -6.80
C ARG A 39 15.99 -2.36 -7.79
N SER A 40 16.22 -1.06 -7.79
CA SER A 40 15.50 -0.11 -8.65
C SER A 40 15.58 -0.45 -10.14
N THR A 41 16.71 -0.98 -10.63
CA THR A 41 16.85 -1.39 -12.04
C THR A 41 15.89 -2.51 -12.44
N ILE A 42 15.43 -3.30 -11.48
CA ILE A 42 14.46 -4.39 -11.70
C ILE A 42 13.04 -3.85 -11.60
N TYR A 43 12.74 -3.05 -10.57
CA TYR A 43 11.36 -2.73 -10.19
C TYR A 43 10.87 -1.34 -10.61
N ILE A 44 11.68 -0.54 -11.30
CA ILE A 44 11.27 0.83 -11.65
C ILE A 44 10.11 0.86 -12.64
N SER A 45 10.01 -0.13 -13.52
CA SER A 45 8.90 -0.21 -14.48
C SER A 45 7.58 -0.44 -13.73
N GLU A 46 7.58 -1.38 -12.80
CA GLU A 46 6.47 -1.73 -11.92
C GLU A 46 6.05 -0.53 -11.07
N LEU A 47 7.01 0.16 -10.46
CA LEU A 47 6.72 1.39 -9.72
C LEU A 47 6.08 2.46 -10.59
N LYS A 48 6.60 2.69 -11.81
CA LYS A 48 6.04 3.68 -12.74
C LYS A 48 4.61 3.30 -13.16
N TRP A 49 4.35 2.02 -13.38
CA TRP A 49 3.03 1.53 -13.71
C TRP A 49 2.02 1.70 -12.57
N LEU A 50 2.41 1.36 -11.33
CA LEU A 50 1.61 1.64 -10.14
C LEU A 50 1.32 3.15 -10.03
N TYR A 51 2.35 3.99 -10.16
CA TYR A 51 2.24 5.44 -10.10
C TYR A 51 1.25 6.01 -11.14
N LEU A 52 1.34 5.54 -12.39
CA LEU A 52 0.41 5.95 -13.46
C LEU A 52 -1.04 5.51 -13.15
N SER A 53 -1.22 4.28 -12.65
CA SER A 53 -2.55 3.78 -12.28
C SER A 53 -3.15 4.52 -11.08
N TRP A 54 -2.30 5.02 -10.17
CA TRP A 54 -2.70 5.89 -9.08
C TRP A 54 -3.15 7.26 -9.59
N ILE A 55 -2.43 7.88 -10.53
CA ILE A 55 -2.86 9.14 -11.17
C ILE A 55 -4.25 8.96 -11.81
N GLU A 56 -4.45 7.90 -12.57
CA GLU A 56 -5.74 7.57 -13.21
C GLU A 56 -6.87 7.45 -12.17
N THR A 57 -6.58 6.81 -11.04
CA THR A 57 -7.52 6.66 -9.91
C THR A 57 -7.85 8.04 -9.31
N VAL A 58 -6.84 8.86 -9.05
CA VAL A 58 -6.99 10.19 -8.47
C VAL A 58 -7.82 11.10 -9.38
N GLN A 59 -7.66 11.01 -10.69
CA GLN A 59 -8.44 11.79 -11.65
C GLN A 59 -9.93 11.44 -11.67
N LYS A 60 -10.29 10.22 -11.28
CA LYS A 60 -11.68 9.71 -11.31
C LYS A 60 -12.35 9.71 -9.94
N GLN A 61 -11.61 9.99 -8.88
CA GLN A 61 -12.14 9.97 -7.53
C GLN A 61 -13.06 11.19 -7.28
N PRO A 62 -14.00 11.11 -6.33
CA PRO A 62 -14.78 12.26 -5.90
C PRO A 62 -13.89 13.43 -5.45
N PHE A 63 -14.29 14.67 -5.77
CA PHE A 63 -13.49 15.87 -5.48
C PHE A 63 -13.11 16.03 -4.00
N ASP A 64 -14.02 15.63 -3.10
CA ASP A 64 -13.81 15.75 -1.66
C ASP A 64 -12.86 14.69 -1.11
N TRP A 65 -12.54 13.64 -1.88
CA TRP A 65 -11.63 12.59 -1.45
C TRP A 65 -10.16 12.99 -1.64
N GLN A 66 -9.32 12.35 -0.84
CA GLN A 66 -7.87 12.38 -0.95
C GLN A 66 -7.35 10.94 -1.04
N THR A 67 -6.47 10.68 -2.00
CA THR A 67 -5.78 9.40 -2.15
C THR A 67 -4.30 9.66 -2.33
N ASP A 68 -3.53 9.56 -1.24
CA ASP A 68 -2.08 9.72 -1.28
C ASP A 68 -1.41 8.39 -1.63
N LEU A 69 -0.25 8.48 -2.28
CA LEU A 69 0.64 7.34 -2.54
C LEU A 69 1.84 7.44 -1.61
N LEU A 70 2.00 6.49 -0.70
CA LEU A 70 3.09 6.42 0.26
C LEU A 70 4.09 5.35 -0.17
N ILE A 71 5.29 5.78 -0.53
CA ILE A 71 6.40 4.91 -0.93
C ILE A 71 7.39 4.81 0.23
N TYR A 72 7.40 3.66 0.89
CA TYR A 72 8.38 3.33 1.91
C TYR A 72 9.68 2.89 1.25
N SER A 73 10.73 3.67 1.46
CA SER A 73 11.99 3.51 0.72
C SER A 73 13.11 4.30 1.38
N LEU A 74 14.34 3.91 1.11
CA LEU A 74 15.49 4.79 1.32
C LEU A 74 15.41 6.03 0.39
N PRO A 75 16.13 7.12 0.70
CA PRO A 75 16.24 8.27 -0.18
C PRO A 75 16.75 7.87 -1.57
N SER A 76 16.10 8.40 -2.61
CA SER A 76 16.43 8.06 -3.99
C SER A 76 16.12 9.23 -4.92
N LEU A 77 17.07 9.55 -5.81
CA LEU A 77 16.88 10.57 -6.85
C LEU A 77 15.72 10.20 -7.78
N LEU A 78 15.56 8.91 -8.06
CA LEU A 78 14.49 8.36 -8.89
C LEU A 78 13.10 8.69 -8.36
N LEU A 79 12.91 8.62 -7.03
CA LEU A 79 11.64 8.97 -6.40
C LEU A 79 11.41 10.49 -6.45
N ASN A 80 12.47 11.28 -6.29
CA ASN A 80 12.37 12.74 -6.44
C ASN A 80 11.97 13.14 -7.87
N GLU A 81 12.51 12.46 -8.90
CA GLU A 81 12.16 12.68 -10.31
C GLU A 81 10.69 12.31 -10.61
N LEU A 82 10.15 11.31 -9.91
CA LEU A 82 8.72 10.97 -9.96
C LEU A 82 7.82 11.95 -9.17
N GLY A 83 8.40 12.94 -8.50
CA GLY A 83 7.65 13.88 -7.66
C GLY A 83 7.26 13.32 -6.28
N CYS A 84 7.87 12.22 -5.86
CA CYS A 84 7.63 11.58 -4.57
C CYS A 84 8.66 12.06 -3.55
N PHE A 85 8.29 13.07 -2.77
CA PHE A 85 9.19 13.75 -1.82
C PHE A 85 8.96 13.32 -0.38
N GLU A 86 9.93 13.60 0.49
CA GLU A 86 9.69 13.54 1.92
C GLU A 86 8.49 14.42 2.30
N ASN A 87 7.73 13.97 3.30
CA ASN A 87 6.55 14.66 3.79
C ASN A 87 6.91 16.06 4.30
N ASN A 88 6.90 17.03 3.40
CA ASN A 88 7.04 18.43 3.71
C ASN A 88 5.63 19.00 3.81
N SER A 89 5.28 19.55 4.97
CA SER A 89 3.94 19.96 5.42
C SER A 89 3.17 20.96 4.54
N LYS A 90 3.60 21.25 3.31
CA LYS A 90 2.85 21.96 2.27
C LYS A 90 1.97 20.95 1.52
N LEU A 91 0.84 20.58 2.12
CA LEU A 91 -0.08 19.58 1.60
C LEU A 91 -0.97 20.14 0.48
N SER A 92 -0.70 19.77 -0.77
CA SER A 92 -1.76 19.64 -1.79
C SER A 92 -2.61 18.38 -1.51
N LYS A 93 -3.77 18.22 -2.16
CA LYS A 93 -4.50 16.94 -2.14
C LYS A 93 -3.78 15.93 -3.06
N ASN A 94 -3.81 14.65 -2.69
CA ASN A 94 -3.34 13.52 -3.51
C ASN A 94 -1.83 13.56 -3.78
N ASN A 95 -1.01 13.52 -2.72
CA ASN A 95 0.44 13.60 -2.85
C ASN A 95 1.08 12.22 -3.01
N CYS A 96 2.24 12.19 -3.66
CA CYS A 96 3.18 11.09 -3.53
C CYS A 96 4.20 11.42 -2.44
N PHE A 97 4.24 10.64 -1.37
CA PHE A 97 5.19 10.80 -0.27
C PHE A 97 6.20 9.67 -0.26
N ARG A 98 7.48 10.02 -0.10
CA ARG A 98 8.51 9.07 0.31
C ARG A 98 8.59 9.05 1.83
N ILE A 99 8.41 7.88 2.42
CA ILE A 99 8.62 7.65 3.86
C ILE A 99 9.91 6.85 4.00
N ASN A 100 10.83 7.39 4.81
CA ASN A 100 12.12 6.73 5.01
C ASN A 100 11.91 5.39 5.72
N TYR A 101 12.35 4.31 5.09
CA TYR A 101 12.24 2.96 5.64
C TYR A 101 13.56 2.22 5.44
N ASN A 102 14.06 1.62 6.52
CA ASN A 102 15.20 0.72 6.45
C ASN A 102 14.66 -0.70 6.41
N SER A 103 15.18 -1.51 5.49
CA SER A 103 14.78 -2.92 5.38
C SER A 103 14.95 -3.65 6.71
N LEU A 104 14.01 -4.54 7.02
CA LEU A 104 14.09 -5.50 8.12
C LEU A 104 15.34 -6.37 8.05
N TRP A 105 15.99 -6.46 6.88
CA TRP A 105 17.22 -7.21 6.66
C TRP A 105 18.50 -6.39 6.83
N ASP A 106 18.40 -5.08 7.07
CA ASP A 106 19.57 -4.25 7.39
C ASP A 106 20.04 -4.55 8.81
N LYS A 107 21.12 -5.34 8.89
CA LYS A 107 21.73 -5.82 10.14
C LYS A 107 22.42 -4.72 10.94
N THR A 108 22.66 -3.55 10.36
CA THR A 108 23.53 -2.52 10.96
C THR A 108 22.86 -1.69 12.05
N LYS A 109 21.52 -1.76 12.20
CA LYS A 109 20.75 -0.86 13.08
C LYS A 109 19.86 -1.52 14.14
N GLN A 110 19.92 -2.85 14.34
CA GLN A 110 18.88 -3.52 15.14
C GLN A 110 19.26 -3.83 16.61
N ASN A 111 18.66 -3.04 17.50
CA ASN A 111 18.55 -3.29 18.94
C ASN A 111 17.27 -4.05 19.32
N ASN A 112 16.40 -4.39 18.35
CA ASN A 112 15.12 -5.07 18.60
C ASN A 112 15.29 -6.60 18.49
N GLU A 113 14.99 -7.30 19.57
CA GLU A 113 15.09 -8.76 19.68
C GLU A 113 14.16 -9.50 18.69
N LEU A 114 12.94 -8.98 18.47
CA LEU A 114 12.00 -9.58 17.53
C LEU A 114 12.55 -9.56 16.09
N LEU A 115 13.14 -8.44 15.68
CA LEU A 115 13.71 -8.31 14.34
C LEU A 115 14.93 -9.23 14.15
N ARG A 116 15.75 -9.41 15.19
CA ARG A 116 16.83 -10.40 15.18
C ARG A 116 16.29 -11.82 15.02
N LEU A 117 15.22 -12.18 15.73
CA LEU A 117 14.59 -13.50 15.61
C LEU A 117 14.03 -13.73 14.20
N ILE A 118 13.39 -12.71 13.60
CA ILE A 118 12.92 -12.75 12.21
C ILE A 118 14.11 -12.99 11.27
N GLN A 119 15.20 -12.24 11.40
CA GLN A 119 16.37 -12.40 10.52
C GLN A 119 17.04 -13.77 10.63
N ILE A 120 17.06 -14.39 11.81
CA ILE A 120 17.68 -15.70 12.04
C ILE A 120 16.80 -16.83 11.51
N HIS A 121 15.50 -16.77 11.74
CA HIS A 121 14.59 -17.88 11.50
C HIS A 121 13.85 -17.78 10.16
N VAL A 122 13.77 -16.59 9.57
CA VAL A 122 13.09 -16.40 8.28
C VAL A 122 14.12 -16.49 7.14
N PRO A 123 13.90 -17.38 6.16
CA PRO A 123 14.78 -17.51 5.01
C PRO A 123 14.91 -16.23 4.17
N VAL A 124 16.06 -16.07 3.52
CA VAL A 124 16.40 -14.93 2.66
C VAL A 124 15.44 -14.73 1.47
N TRP A 125 14.75 -15.78 1.03
CA TRP A 125 13.74 -15.69 -0.03
C TRP A 125 12.43 -15.03 0.44
N CYS A 126 12.19 -14.93 1.75
CA CYS A 126 11.05 -14.20 2.32
C CYS A 126 11.30 -12.68 2.38
N ARG A 127 12.18 -12.13 1.53
CA ARG A 127 12.48 -10.69 1.50
C ARG A 127 11.26 -9.80 1.25
N HIS A 128 10.18 -10.35 0.72
CA HIS A 128 8.86 -9.72 0.67
C HIS A 128 8.31 -9.32 2.07
N LEU A 129 8.93 -9.76 3.17
CA LEU A 129 8.56 -9.29 4.51
C LEU A 129 8.76 -7.78 4.68
N ASP A 130 9.64 -7.12 3.92
CA ASP A 130 9.76 -5.65 3.98
C ASP A 130 8.46 -4.96 3.55
N SER A 131 7.79 -5.49 2.51
CA SER A 131 6.52 -4.92 2.06
C SER A 131 5.37 -5.20 3.04
N LEU A 132 5.56 -6.04 4.06
CA LEU A 132 4.67 -6.17 5.22
C LEU A 132 5.17 -5.39 6.44
N GLY A 133 6.49 -5.29 6.63
CA GLY A 133 7.16 -4.61 7.73
C GLY A 133 6.77 -3.14 7.86
N ILE A 134 6.55 -2.48 6.71
CA ILE A 134 6.10 -1.09 6.64
C ILE A 134 4.78 -0.81 7.37
N LEU A 135 3.93 -1.83 7.56
CA LEU A 135 2.67 -1.71 8.31
C LEU A 135 2.89 -1.61 9.82
N PHE A 136 3.97 -2.19 10.35
CA PHE A 136 4.22 -2.26 11.79
C PHE A 136 4.96 -1.03 12.32
N GLU A 137 5.84 -0.42 11.52
CA GLU A 137 6.71 0.67 12.00
C GLU A 137 6.07 2.07 11.94
N ASN A 138 4.92 2.22 11.29
CA ASN A 138 4.35 3.53 10.96
C ASN A 138 2.86 3.68 11.29
N SER A 139 2.38 2.96 12.32
CA SER A 139 0.97 2.99 12.74
C SER A 139 0.46 4.40 13.01
N ASP A 140 1.29 5.24 13.63
CA ASP A 140 0.88 6.59 14.05
C ASP A 140 0.71 7.51 12.85
N PHE A 141 1.61 7.45 11.86
CA PHE A 141 1.48 8.22 10.63
C PHE A 141 0.26 7.79 9.81
N LEU A 142 -0.01 6.48 9.77
CA LEU A 142 -1.14 5.91 9.03
C LEU A 142 -2.51 6.22 9.67
N SER A 143 -2.53 6.55 10.97
CA SER A 143 -3.77 6.87 11.71
C SER A 143 -4.55 8.09 11.18
N GLN A 144 -3.90 8.94 10.37
CA GLN A 144 -4.55 10.11 9.75
C GLN A 144 -5.43 9.76 8.54
N TYR A 145 -5.34 8.52 8.04
CA TYR A 145 -6.09 8.03 6.89
C TYR A 145 -7.28 7.20 7.35
N ASP A 146 -8.40 7.34 6.66
CA ASP A 146 -9.61 6.53 6.89
C ASP A 146 -9.44 5.10 6.37
N TYR A 147 -8.72 4.96 5.24
CA TYR A 147 -8.44 3.68 4.61
C TYR A 147 -6.98 3.59 4.19
N VAL A 148 -6.38 2.45 4.44
CA VAL A 148 -5.01 2.14 4.01
C VAL A 148 -5.06 0.89 3.14
N LEU A 149 -4.63 1.02 1.88
CA LEU A 149 -4.42 -0.10 0.98
C LEU A 149 -2.92 -0.39 0.91
N ARG A 150 -2.50 -1.53 1.44
CA ARG A 150 -1.14 -2.04 1.21
C ARG A 150 -1.09 -2.80 -0.11
N THR A 151 -0.11 -2.48 -0.93
CA THR A 151 0.12 -3.12 -2.23
C THR A 151 1.58 -3.55 -2.39
N ASP A 152 1.79 -4.51 -3.29
CA ASP A 152 3.10 -4.78 -3.88
C ASP A 152 3.32 -3.88 -5.12
N LEU A 153 4.54 -3.88 -5.66
CA LEU A 153 4.93 -3.01 -6.79
C LEU A 153 4.31 -3.46 -8.11
N ASP A 154 4.02 -4.74 -8.27
CA ASP A 154 3.49 -5.39 -9.48
C ASP A 154 1.95 -5.35 -9.57
N VAL A 155 1.34 -4.36 -8.94
CA VAL A 155 -0.11 -4.16 -8.90
C VAL A 155 -0.50 -2.88 -9.63
N PHE A 156 -1.69 -2.91 -10.25
CA PHE A 156 -2.29 -1.77 -10.91
C PHE A 156 -3.61 -1.43 -10.26
N LEU A 157 -3.85 -0.15 -10.03
CA LEU A 157 -5.13 0.35 -9.57
C LEU A 157 -6.06 0.53 -10.76
N THR A 158 -7.25 -0.06 -10.66
CA THR A 158 -8.25 0.13 -11.70
C THR A 158 -9.06 1.40 -11.40
N PRO A 159 -9.65 2.03 -12.43
CA PRO A 159 -10.56 3.16 -12.25
C PRO A 159 -11.70 2.92 -11.24
N LYS A 160 -12.13 1.67 -11.06
CA LYS A 160 -13.18 1.33 -10.08
C LYS A 160 -12.75 1.53 -8.63
N PHE A 161 -11.45 1.53 -8.35
CA PHE A 161 -10.94 1.88 -7.02
C PHE A 161 -11.12 3.36 -6.69
N ALA A 162 -11.46 4.21 -7.66
CA ALA A 162 -11.69 5.63 -7.44
C ALA A 162 -13.01 5.94 -6.69
N HIS A 163 -13.94 4.99 -6.65
CA HIS A 163 -15.32 5.17 -6.17
C HIS A 163 -15.64 4.41 -4.90
#